data_AF-A0A9E6EPI6-F1
#
_entry.id   AF-A0A9E6EPI6-F1
#
_cell.length_a   1.000
_cell.length_b   1.000
_cell.length_c   1.000
_cell.angle_alpha   90.00
_cell.angle_beta   90.00
_cell.angle_gamma   90.00
#
_symmetry.space_group_name_H-M   'P 1'
#
loop_
_entity.id
_entity.type
_entity.pdbx_description
1 polymer ?
#
loop_
_entity_poly.entity_id
_entity_poly.type
_entity_poly.pdbx_seq_one_letter_code
_entity_poly.pdbx_strand_id
1 'polypeptide(L)'
;MARYFAPALAGLLLLGCGYHRLDNRPRAAAWMVKGQTVRIAAFRNNTPKLGAEETFRKALENRIVAASPWRLVPQSAASRWVLQGAIERYEVRALGLSLGKDSVKGSAGSATRVEVVVVASVQLLDG
;
A
#
# COMPACT_ATOMS: atom_id res chain seq x y z
N MET A 1 0.62 -14.21 -66.55
CA MET A 1 0.08 -13.15 -65.67
C MET A 1 -0.05 -13.71 -64.25
N ALA A 2 1.00 -13.63 -63.41
CA ALA A 2 0.92 -14.12 -62.03
C ALA A 2 2.07 -13.55 -61.19
N ARG A 3 2.11 -12.24 -60.95
CA ARG A 3 3.20 -11.63 -60.14
C ARG A 3 2.78 -10.36 -59.41
N TYR A 4 1.66 -10.36 -58.67
CA TYR A 4 1.35 -9.22 -57.78
C TYR A 4 0.68 -9.58 -56.44
N PHE A 5 0.58 -10.86 -56.07
CA PHE A 5 -0.10 -11.24 -54.81
C PHE A 5 0.84 -11.40 -53.60
N ALA A 6 2.15 -11.42 -53.79
CA ALA A 6 3.11 -11.67 -52.72
C ALA A 6 3.41 -10.49 -51.76
N PRO A 7 3.34 -9.20 -52.14
CA PRO A 7 3.75 -8.14 -51.21
C PRO A 7 2.63 -7.74 -50.23
N ALA A 8 1.36 -8.11 -50.50
CA ALA A 8 0.23 -7.72 -49.67
C ALA A 8 0.13 -8.52 -48.36
N LEU A 9 0.63 -9.77 -48.33
CA LEU A 9 0.57 -10.61 -47.12
C LEU A 9 1.66 -10.27 -46.09
N ALA A 10 2.77 -9.66 -46.53
CA ALA A 10 3.89 -9.31 -45.65
C ALA A 10 3.62 -8.06 -44.79
N GLY A 11 2.70 -7.17 -45.22
CA GLY A 11 2.34 -5.97 -44.47
C GLY A 11 1.43 -6.21 -43.27
N LEU A 12 0.65 -7.30 -43.27
CA LEU A 12 -0.32 -7.62 -42.21
C LEU A 12 0.32 -8.22 -40.96
N LEU A 13 1.56 -8.70 -41.02
CA LEU A 13 2.28 -9.23 -39.85
C LEU A 13 3.05 -8.17 -39.04
N LEU A 14 3.22 -6.96 -39.58
CA LEU A 14 3.96 -5.87 -38.92
C LEU A 14 3.07 -4.86 -38.18
N LEU A 15 1.74 -4.92 -38.35
CA LEU A 15 0.79 -4.07 -37.61
C LEU A 15 0.33 -4.69 -36.28
N GLY A 16 0.87 -5.87 -35.93
CA GLY A 16 0.70 -6.50 -34.62
C GLY A 16 1.60 -5.92 -33.53
N CYS A 17 2.09 -4.68 -33.66
CA CYS A 17 2.71 -3.93 -32.58
C CYS A 17 1.63 -3.64 -31.52
N GLY A 18 1.32 -4.67 -30.73
CA GLY A 18 0.38 -4.62 -29.63
C GLY A 18 0.80 -3.48 -28.72
N TYR A 19 -0.12 -2.56 -28.51
CA TYR A 19 -0.02 -1.55 -27.46
C TYR A 19 -0.05 -2.30 -26.11
N HIS A 20 1.10 -2.81 -25.69
CA HIS A 20 1.26 -3.47 -24.41
C HIS A 20 1.31 -2.36 -23.36
N ARG A 21 0.16 -2.02 -22.77
CA ARG A 21 0.10 -1.17 -21.59
C ARG A 21 1.06 -1.73 -20.53
N LEU A 22 2.18 -1.06 -20.34
CA LEU A 22 3.18 -1.41 -19.32
C LEU A 22 2.64 -1.23 -17.89
N ASP A 23 1.49 -0.56 -17.73
CA ASP A 23 1.08 -0.03 -16.43
C ASP A 23 0.40 -1.04 -15.49
N ASN A 24 0.02 -2.24 -15.94
CA ASN A 24 -0.79 -3.14 -15.09
C ASN A 24 -0.38 -4.61 -15.11
N ARG A 25 0.78 -4.98 -15.66
CA ARG A 25 1.28 -6.35 -15.45
C ARG A 25 1.95 -6.43 -14.08
N PRO A 26 1.43 -7.22 -13.12
CA PRO A 26 2.16 -7.48 -11.89
C PRO A 26 3.50 -8.09 -12.30
N ARG A 27 4.59 -7.36 -12.09
CA ARG A 27 5.95 -7.90 -12.26
C ARG A 27 5.99 -9.15 -11.39
N ALA A 28 6.17 -10.33 -11.97
CA ALA A 28 6.23 -11.57 -11.22
C ALA A 28 7.45 -11.55 -10.30
N ALA A 29 7.32 -10.88 -9.15
CA ALA A 29 8.35 -10.80 -8.14
C ALA A 29 8.41 -12.16 -7.46
N ALA A 30 9.62 -12.63 -7.11
CA ALA A 30 9.83 -13.94 -6.51
C ALA A 30 9.01 -14.17 -5.21
N TRP A 31 8.55 -13.09 -4.58
CA TRP A 31 7.68 -13.13 -3.40
C TRP A 31 6.18 -13.30 -3.74
N MET A 32 5.73 -13.03 -4.97
CA MET A 32 4.32 -13.16 -5.40
C MET A 32 3.95 -14.56 -5.88
N VAL A 33 4.47 -15.61 -5.23
CA VAL A 33 4.05 -16.99 -5.54
C VAL A 33 2.71 -17.26 -4.88
N LYS A 34 1.73 -17.69 -5.68
CA LYS A 34 0.38 -18.03 -5.21
C LYS A 34 0.44 -19.15 -4.17
N GLY A 35 -0.35 -19.01 -3.11
CA GLY A 35 -0.51 -20.05 -2.09
C GLY A 35 0.56 -20.04 -0.99
N GLN A 36 1.54 -19.14 -1.04
CA GLN A 36 2.46 -18.94 0.08
C GLN A 36 1.74 -18.37 1.30
N THR A 37 2.20 -18.76 2.48
CA THR A 37 1.65 -18.32 3.76
C THR A 37 2.43 -17.14 4.31
N VAL A 38 1.71 -16.16 4.84
CA VAL A 38 2.28 -15.00 5.51
C VAL A 38 1.66 -14.85 6.89
N ARG A 39 2.48 -14.58 7.90
CA ARG A 39 2.01 -14.17 9.23
C ARG A 39 2.51 -12.76 9.53
N ILE A 40 1.74 -12.06 10.36
CA ILE A 40 2.10 -10.73 10.83
C ILE A 40 2.63 -10.88 12.27
N ALA A 41 3.86 -10.45 12.50
CA ALA A 41 4.44 -10.39 13.83
C ALA A 41 3.85 -9.22 14.63
N ALA A 42 4.03 -9.24 15.95
CA ALA A 42 3.63 -8.12 16.79
C ALA A 42 4.34 -6.83 16.34
N PHE A 43 3.56 -5.77 16.15
CA PHE A 43 4.08 -4.45 15.79
C PHE A 43 4.82 -3.83 16.97
N ARG A 44 5.94 -3.18 16.67
CA ARG A 44 6.60 -2.31 17.64
C ARG A 44 6.00 -0.91 17.52
N ASN A 45 5.62 -0.31 18.65
CA ASN A 45 5.18 1.07 18.66
C ASN A 45 6.24 1.93 19.35
N ASN A 46 6.90 2.77 18.55
CA ASN A 46 7.90 3.71 19.05
C ASN A 46 7.28 5.08 19.36
N THR A 47 5.95 5.19 19.35
CA THR A 47 5.22 6.43 19.56
C THR A 47 4.50 6.43 20.90
N PRO A 48 4.16 7.60 21.47
CA PRO A 48 3.36 7.68 22.69
C PRO A 48 1.90 7.29 22.50
N LYS A 49 1.44 7.08 21.25
CA LYS A 49 0.03 6.80 20.94
C LYS A 49 -0.25 5.32 21.10
N LEU A 50 -0.84 4.95 22.23
CA LEU A 50 -1.29 3.57 22.50
C LEU A 50 -2.51 3.20 21.62
N GLY A 51 -2.56 1.94 21.17
CA GLY A 51 -3.71 1.36 20.47
C GLY A 51 -3.69 1.54 18.94
N ALA A 52 -2.72 2.27 18.39
CA ALA A 52 -2.55 2.42 16.95
C ALA A 52 -2.11 1.12 16.27
N GLU A 53 -1.46 0.23 17.01
CA GLU A 53 -0.92 -1.06 16.54
C GLU A 53 -2.03 -1.96 16.01
N GLU A 54 -3.12 -2.07 16.76
CA GLU A 54 -4.24 -2.94 16.41
C GLU A 54 -4.97 -2.46 15.15
N THR A 55 -5.12 -1.14 15.02
CA THR A 55 -5.73 -0.53 13.83
C THR A 55 -4.84 -0.71 12.61
N PHE A 56 -3.52 -0.48 12.77
CA PHE A 56 -2.55 -0.67 11.70
C PHE A 56 -2.47 -2.14 11.27
N ARG A 57 -2.48 -3.07 12.24
CA ARG A 57 -2.50 -4.51 11.98
C ARG A 57 -3.70 -4.91 11.13
N LYS A 58 -4.92 -4.54 11.54
CA LYS A 58 -6.14 -4.85 10.76
C LYS A 58 -6.11 -4.24 9.36
N ALA A 59 -5.63 -3.00 9.23
CA ALA A 59 -5.49 -2.36 7.93
C ALA A 59 -4.51 -3.11 7.03
N LEU A 60 -3.39 -3.57 7.58
CA LEU A 60 -2.41 -4.35 6.85
C LEU A 60 -2.96 -5.73 6.46
N GLU A 61 -3.66 -6.42 7.36
CA GLU A 61 -4.32 -7.70 7.08
C GLU A 61 -5.29 -7.58 5.90
N ASN A 62 -6.18 -6.59 5.94
CA ASN A 62 -7.12 -6.33 4.86
C ASN A 62 -6.41 -6.03 3.54
N ARG A 63 -5.31 -5.26 3.59
CA ARG A 63 -4.54 -4.94 2.38
C ARG A 63 -3.81 -6.15 1.81
N ILE A 64 -3.25 -7.02 2.66
CA ILE A 64 -2.62 -8.27 2.22
C ILE A 64 -3.65 -9.16 1.54
N VAL A 65 -4.82 -9.36 2.15
CA VAL A 65 -5.89 -10.18 1.57
C VAL A 65 -6.37 -9.62 0.23
N ALA A 66 -6.47 -8.29 0.11
CA ALA A 66 -6.96 -7.65 -1.11
C ALA A 66 -5.91 -7.53 -2.23
N ALA A 67 -4.63 -7.38 -1.90
CA ALA A 67 -3.57 -7.01 -2.85
C ALA A 67 -2.51 -8.09 -3.09
N SER A 68 -2.47 -9.14 -2.26
CA SER A 68 -1.49 -10.22 -2.39
C SER A 68 -2.15 -11.57 -2.68
N PRO A 69 -1.45 -12.49 -3.37
CA PRO A 69 -1.93 -13.85 -3.57
C PRO A 69 -1.64 -14.78 -2.38
N TRP A 70 -1.28 -14.21 -1.22
CA TRP A 70 -0.86 -14.95 -0.04
C TRP A 70 -2.03 -15.33 0.86
N ARG A 71 -1.86 -16.45 1.57
CA ARG A 71 -2.76 -16.86 2.62
C ARG A 71 -2.25 -16.31 3.95
N LEU A 72 -3.03 -15.41 4.56
CA LEU A 72 -2.76 -14.94 5.91
C LEU A 72 -2.99 -16.08 6.90
N VAL A 73 -2.01 -16.36 7.75
CA VAL A 73 -2.11 -17.36 8.83
C VAL A 73 -2.04 -16.69 10.20
N PRO A 74 -2.59 -17.32 11.26
CA PRO A 74 -2.51 -16.80 12.62
C PRO A 74 -1.07 -16.60 13.09
N GLN A 75 -0.84 -15.69 14.03
CA GLN A 75 0.50 -15.35 14.53
C GLN A 75 1.26 -16.55 15.13
N SER A 76 0.55 -17.53 15.69
CA SER A 76 1.10 -18.76 16.27
C SER A 76 1.41 -19.86 15.25
N ALA A 77 0.98 -19.70 13.98
CA ALA A 77 1.20 -20.69 12.94
C ALA A 77 2.55 -20.48 12.24
N ALA A 78 3.15 -21.57 11.76
CA ALA A 78 4.31 -21.48 10.88
C ALA A 78 3.92 -20.84 9.54
N SER A 79 4.78 -20.00 9.00
CA SER A 79 4.54 -19.24 7.77
C SER A 79 5.83 -19.14 6.97
N ARG A 80 5.74 -19.17 5.63
CA ARG A 80 6.90 -18.92 4.78
C ARG A 80 7.44 -17.50 4.92
N TRP A 81 6.53 -16.54 5.10
CA TRP A 81 6.90 -15.13 5.23
C TRP A 81 6.41 -14.55 6.54
N VAL A 82 7.25 -13.72 7.15
CA VAL A 82 6.91 -13.00 8.38
C VAL A 82 6.97 -11.51 8.08
N LEU A 83 5.84 -10.83 8.25
CA LEU A 83 5.78 -9.37 8.17
C LEU A 83 6.00 -8.80 9.56
N GLN A 84 7.12 -8.10 9.73
CA GLN A 84 7.42 -7.36 10.95
C GLN A 84 7.33 -5.87 10.64
N GLY A 85 6.61 -5.11 11.47
CA GLY A 85 6.52 -3.67 11.28
C GLY A 85 6.68 -2.89 12.57
N ALA A 86 6.98 -1.60 12.39
CA ALA A 86 7.07 -0.64 13.47
C ALA A 86 6.31 0.64 13.09
N ILE A 87 5.58 1.20 14.06
CA ILE A 87 5.06 2.55 13.96
C ILE A 87 6.15 3.48 14.49
N GLU A 88 6.72 4.26 13.60
CA GLU A 88 7.89 5.10 13.89
C GLU A 88 7.47 6.49 14.34
N ARG A 89 6.38 7.02 13.76
CA ARG A 89 5.94 8.39 14.04
C ARG A 89 4.43 8.49 14.00
N TYR A 90 3.88 9.18 14.99
CA TYR A 90 2.48 9.56 15.04
C TYR A 90 2.41 11.01 15.52
N GLU A 91 2.10 11.91 14.60
CA GLU A 91 2.03 13.35 14.88
C GLU A 91 0.68 13.91 14.45
N VAL A 92 0.14 14.81 15.28
CA VAL A 92 -1.08 15.56 14.99
C VAL A 92 -0.71 17.02 14.92
N ARG A 93 -0.84 17.63 13.74
CA ARG A 93 -0.45 19.02 13.46
C ARG A 93 -1.68 19.83 13.12
N ALA A 94 -1.85 21.00 13.73
CA ALA A 94 -2.89 21.94 13.33
C ALA A 94 -2.42 22.69 12.08
N LEU A 95 -3.15 22.58 10.97
CA LEU A 95 -2.86 23.26 9.71
C LEU A 95 -3.53 24.64 9.59
N GLY A 96 -4.47 24.96 10.47
CA GLY A 96 -5.15 26.25 10.46
C GLY A 96 -5.82 26.57 11.79
N LEU A 97 -5.74 27.83 12.21
CA LEU A 97 -6.42 28.38 13.38
C LEU A 97 -7.57 29.27 12.88
N SER A 98 -8.79 29.00 13.32
CA SER A 98 -9.91 29.91 13.11
C SER A 98 -9.85 30.94 14.22
N LEU A 99 -9.50 32.18 13.86
CA LEU A 99 -9.69 33.33 14.72
C LEU A 99 -11.16 33.73 14.59
N GLY A 100 -11.93 33.49 15.65
CA GLY A 100 -13.35 33.83 15.70
C GLY A 100 -13.58 35.29 15.30
N LYS A 101 -14.57 35.51 14.44
CA LYS A 101 -14.86 36.80 13.82
C LYS A 101 -15.70 37.68 14.76
N ASP A 102 -15.23 37.90 15.99
CA ASP A 102 -15.86 38.82 16.94
C ASP A 102 -14.78 39.65 17.63
N SER A 103 -14.79 40.96 17.36
CA SER A 103 -13.86 41.95 17.92
C SER A 103 -14.10 42.25 19.41
N VAL A 104 -14.91 41.43 20.09
CA VAL A 104 -15.31 41.65 21.49
C VAL A 104 -15.17 40.32 22.24
N LYS A 105 -14.13 40.24 23.08
CA LYS A 105 -13.64 39.08 23.86
C LYS A 105 -12.78 38.09 23.07
N GLY A 106 -11.50 38.05 23.41
CA GLY A 106 -10.51 37.10 22.90
C GLY A 106 -11.00 35.66 23.03
N SER A 107 -11.39 35.09 21.90
CA SER A 107 -11.73 33.68 21.77
C SER A 107 -10.44 32.89 21.52
N ALA A 108 -10.18 31.88 22.37
CA ALA A 108 -9.08 30.95 22.19
C ALA A 108 -9.21 30.29 20.80
N GLY A 109 -8.23 30.52 19.92
CA GLY A 109 -8.28 30.05 18.54
C GLY A 109 -8.50 28.53 18.46
N SER A 110 -9.59 28.12 17.83
CA SER A 110 -9.90 26.70 17.61
C SER A 110 -9.26 26.21 16.31
N ALA A 111 -8.57 25.07 16.36
CA ALA A 111 -7.94 24.48 15.18
C ALA A 111 -9.01 24.03 14.17
N THR A 112 -8.99 24.62 12.97
CA THR A 112 -10.01 24.39 11.92
C THR A 112 -9.66 23.19 11.04
N ARG A 113 -8.37 22.87 10.95
CA ARG A 113 -7.87 21.76 10.15
C ARG A 113 -6.73 21.07 10.87
N VAL A 114 -6.79 19.75 10.90
CA VAL A 114 -5.79 18.91 11.56
C VAL A 114 -5.22 17.95 10.54
N GLU A 115 -3.90 17.90 10.46
CA GLU A 115 -3.12 16.89 9.76
C GLU A 115 -2.71 15.81 10.75
N VAL A 116 -2.90 14.55 10.37
CA VAL A 116 -2.42 13.41 11.12
C VAL A 116 -1.38 12.69 10.27
N VAL A 117 -0.13 12.71 10.73
CA VAL A 117 1.00 12.07 10.05
C VAL A 117 1.34 10.77 10.76
N VAL A 118 1.19 9.66 10.06
CA VAL A 118 1.58 8.34 10.53
C VAL A 118 2.70 7.81 9.65
N VAL A 119 3.84 7.49 10.25
CA VAL A 119 4.97 6.86 9.58
C VAL A 119 5.15 5.46 10.16
N ALA A 120 5.16 4.47 9.29
CA ALA A 120 5.38 3.08 9.66
C ALA A 120 6.36 2.42 8.67
N SER A 121 7.21 1.55 9.20
CA SER A 121 8.09 0.70 8.41
C SER A 121 7.62 -0.75 8.49
N VAL A 122 7.77 -1.47 7.39
CA VAL A 122 7.41 -2.89 7.27
C VAL A 122 8.54 -3.63 6.58
N GLN A 123 8.95 -4.74 7.18
CA GLN A 123 9.96 -5.65 6.67
C GLN A 123 9.34 -7.01 6.41
N LEU A 124 9.71 -7.60 5.28
CA LEU A 124 9.35 -8.96 4.91
C LEU A 124 10.56 -9.85 5.21
N LEU A 125 10.40 -10.76 6.16
CA LEU A 125 11.44 -11.69 6.59
C LEU A 125 11.09 -13.10 6.14
N ASP A 126 12.12 -13.89 5.91
CA ASP A 126 11.96 -15.32 5.71
C ASP A 126 11.63 -16.01 7.04
N GLY A 127 10.64 -16.90 7.02
CA GLY A 127 9.98 -17.47 8.20
C GLY A 127 10.35 -18.89 8.56
#